data_AF-A0A5C3MUE9-F1
#
_entry.id   AF-A0A5C3MUE9-F1
#
_cell.length_a   1.000
_cell.length_b   1.000
_cell.length_c   1.000
_cell.angle_alpha   90.00
_cell.angle_beta   90.00
_cell.angle_gamma   90.00
#
_symmetry.space_group_name_H-M   'P 1'
#
loop_
_entity.id
_entity.type
_entity.pdbx_description
1 polymer ?
#
loop_
_entity_poly.entity_id
_entity_poly.type
_entity_poly.pdbx_seq_one_letter_code
_entity_poly.pdbx_strand_id
1 'polypeptide(L)'
;MLSQDLNFLTAALRLSTKYSVQSLRRLLISSLAEIFPDTLDGFRQRKNKKLFQMFVGEAFVAAELARVGEAPILLPSILYCCCTYPTEHFIDSEQLDWTQKRACVLGRERMMHQFGKLVICLTSPHPNLAQECEVGQTICGDCDHNSLCTVPDWRPALRRAMEFAPWLGDRLPSAFSNTMDLQWSNGVCSTCFGNLQELYDSERRRIWEELPGYLDLGTWNALREATDM
;
A
#
# COMPACT_ATOMS: atom_id res chain seq x y z
N MET A 1 -23.15 -15.66 -7.67
CA MET A 1 -22.94 -14.20 -7.53
C MET A 1 -23.25 -13.84 -6.10
N LEU A 2 -22.27 -13.39 -5.33
CA LEU A 2 -22.51 -12.88 -3.97
C LEU A 2 -23.31 -11.57 -4.07
N SER A 3 -24.28 -11.35 -3.18
CA SER A 3 -25.07 -10.12 -3.17
C SER A 3 -24.19 -8.91 -2.85
N GLN A 4 -24.55 -7.74 -3.37
CA GLN A 4 -23.85 -6.47 -3.11
C GLN A 4 -24.27 -5.85 -1.76
N ASP A 5 -24.46 -6.67 -0.73
CA ASP A 5 -24.91 -6.23 0.58
C ASP A 5 -23.89 -6.63 1.66
N LEU A 6 -23.35 -5.64 2.35
CA LEU A 6 -22.40 -5.84 3.45
C LEU A 6 -23.03 -6.65 4.59
N ASN A 7 -24.32 -6.44 4.90
CA ASN A 7 -25.01 -7.19 5.93
C ASN A 7 -25.14 -8.66 5.56
N PHE A 8 -25.40 -8.95 4.28
CA PHE A 8 -25.39 -10.31 3.77
C PHE A 8 -24.01 -10.95 3.91
N LEU A 9 -22.93 -10.25 3.53
CA LEU A 9 -21.57 -10.77 3.68
C LEU A 9 -21.23 -11.08 5.14
N THR A 10 -21.57 -10.17 6.06
CA THR A 10 -21.39 -10.38 7.50
C THR A 10 -22.18 -11.58 8.00
N ALA A 11 -23.47 -11.68 7.65
CA ALA A 11 -24.32 -12.79 8.06
C ALA A 11 -23.83 -14.13 7.47
N ALA A 12 -23.48 -14.15 6.18
CA ALA A 12 -22.98 -15.32 5.49
C ALA A 12 -21.65 -15.80 6.09
N LEU A 13 -20.71 -14.89 6.37
CA LEU A 13 -19.45 -15.23 7.04
C LEU A 13 -19.71 -15.78 8.45
N ARG A 14 -20.51 -15.08 9.28
CA ARG A 14 -20.89 -15.55 10.63
C ARG A 14 -21.48 -16.95 10.61
N LEU A 15 -22.44 -17.22 9.72
CA LEU A 15 -23.10 -18.52 9.62
C LEU A 15 -22.14 -19.59 9.08
N SER A 16 -21.34 -19.26 8.07
CA SER A 16 -20.36 -20.20 7.51
C SER A 16 -19.29 -20.61 8.53
N THR A 17 -18.82 -19.67 9.36
CA THR A 17 -17.90 -19.95 10.46
C THR A 17 -18.59 -20.75 11.57
N LYS A 18 -19.79 -20.32 12.00
CA LYS A 18 -20.53 -20.96 13.10
C LYS A 18 -20.91 -22.42 12.80
N TYR A 19 -21.27 -22.73 11.56
CA TYR A 19 -21.67 -24.07 11.14
C TYR A 19 -20.57 -24.80 10.35
N SER A 20 -19.33 -24.28 10.38
CA SER A 20 -18.16 -24.88 9.73
C SER A 20 -18.37 -25.25 8.25
N VAL A 21 -19.09 -24.40 7.52
CA VAL A 21 -19.30 -24.55 6.07
C VAL A 21 -18.07 -24.01 5.33
N GLN A 22 -16.99 -24.80 5.35
CA GLN A 22 -15.66 -24.37 4.89
C GLN A 22 -15.63 -23.89 3.44
N SER A 23 -16.44 -24.51 2.55
CA SER A 23 -16.52 -24.14 1.14
C SER A 23 -17.07 -22.72 0.94
N LEU A 24 -18.12 -22.36 1.67
CA LEU A 24 -18.70 -21.02 1.64
C LEU A 24 -17.76 -20.00 2.28
N ARG A 25 -17.17 -20.34 3.44
CA ARG A 25 -16.18 -19.47 4.11
C ARG A 25 -15.00 -19.16 3.18
N ARG A 26 -14.40 -20.17 2.56
CA ARG A 26 -13.28 -20.00 1.62
C ARG A 26 -13.67 -19.15 0.42
N LEU A 27 -14.88 -19.33 -0.13
CA LEU A 27 -15.38 -18.50 -1.23
C LEU A 27 -15.50 -17.02 -0.83
N LEU A 28 -16.04 -16.75 0.36
CA LEU A 28 -16.20 -15.39 0.89
C LEU A 28 -14.85 -14.74 1.18
N ILE A 29 -13.93 -15.45 1.84
CA ILE A 29 -12.57 -14.96 2.13
C ILE A 29 -11.81 -14.72 0.82
N SER A 30 -11.87 -15.63 -0.14
CA SER A 30 -11.25 -15.45 -1.46
C SER A 30 -11.78 -14.21 -2.18
N SER A 31 -13.09 -13.96 -2.09
CA SER A 31 -13.70 -12.75 -2.67
C SER A 31 -13.23 -11.47 -1.97
N LEU A 32 -13.06 -11.50 -0.64
CA LEU A 32 -12.50 -10.38 0.12
C LEU A 32 -11.00 -10.18 -0.15
N ALA A 33 -10.24 -11.25 -0.37
CA ALA A 33 -8.82 -11.21 -0.72
C ALA A 33 -8.59 -10.52 -2.07
N GLU A 34 -9.56 -10.50 -2.98
CA GLU A 34 -9.46 -9.68 -4.20
C GLU A 34 -9.45 -8.17 -3.93
N ILE A 35 -10.00 -7.74 -2.77
CA ILE A 35 -10.09 -6.33 -2.34
C ILE A 35 -9.00 -6.00 -1.32
N PHE A 36 -8.68 -6.95 -0.46
CA PHE A 36 -7.69 -6.83 0.61
C PHE A 36 -6.63 -7.94 0.45
N PRO A 37 -5.85 -7.90 -0.63
CA PRO A 37 -4.87 -8.94 -0.94
C PRO A 37 -3.64 -8.81 -0.05
N ASP A 38 -2.86 -9.87 0.02
CA ASP A 38 -1.55 -9.93 0.67
C ASP A 38 -0.40 -9.47 -0.23
N THR A 39 -0.67 -9.21 -1.52
CA THR A 39 0.33 -8.72 -2.49
C THR A 39 0.08 -7.27 -2.89
N LEU A 40 1.17 -6.51 -3.11
CA LEU A 40 1.09 -5.12 -3.54
C LEU A 40 0.40 -4.99 -4.90
N ASP A 41 0.70 -5.88 -5.85
CA ASP A 41 0.10 -5.85 -7.19
C ASP A 41 -1.41 -6.11 -7.14
N GLY A 42 -1.84 -7.06 -6.31
CA GLY A 42 -3.27 -7.27 -6.05
C GLY A 42 -3.90 -5.99 -5.51
N PHE A 43 -3.23 -5.33 -4.56
CA PHE A 43 -3.77 -4.12 -3.92
C PHE A 43 -3.89 -2.95 -4.89
N ARG A 44 -2.97 -2.84 -5.85
CA ARG A 44 -3.01 -1.85 -6.93
C ARG A 44 -4.14 -2.11 -7.92
N GLN A 45 -4.45 -3.38 -8.19
CA GLN A 45 -5.46 -3.81 -9.17
C GLN A 45 -6.89 -3.87 -8.62
N ARG A 46 -7.06 -3.83 -7.29
CA ARG A 46 -8.37 -4.02 -6.61
C ARG A 46 -9.47 -3.07 -7.06
N LYS A 47 -9.13 -1.85 -7.53
CA LYS A 47 -10.13 -0.84 -7.94
C LYS A 47 -11.04 -1.31 -9.08
N ASN A 48 -10.56 -2.27 -9.88
CA ASN A 48 -11.32 -2.84 -11.00
C ASN A 48 -12.31 -3.94 -10.57
N LYS A 49 -12.31 -4.33 -9.30
CA LYS A 49 -13.15 -5.41 -8.79
C LYS A 49 -14.55 -4.89 -8.45
N LYS A 50 -15.58 -5.67 -8.80
CA LYS A 50 -16.99 -5.30 -8.54
C LYS A 50 -17.28 -5.07 -7.05
N LEU A 51 -16.66 -5.85 -6.17
CA LEU A 51 -16.83 -5.73 -4.72
C LEU A 51 -16.12 -4.49 -4.14
N PHE A 52 -15.16 -3.89 -4.85
CA PHE A 52 -14.38 -2.75 -4.34
C PHE A 52 -15.29 -1.59 -3.94
N GLN A 53 -16.30 -1.29 -4.76
CA GLN A 53 -17.22 -0.18 -4.54
C GLN A 53 -17.99 -0.30 -3.22
N MET A 54 -18.21 -1.53 -2.72
CA MET A 54 -18.88 -1.75 -1.44
C MET A 54 -18.01 -1.40 -0.22
N PHE A 55 -16.69 -1.35 -0.40
CA PHE A 55 -15.74 -1.12 0.68
C PHE A 55 -15.08 0.26 0.63
N VAL A 56 -15.46 1.11 -0.33
CA VAL A 56 -14.99 2.50 -0.40
C VAL A 56 -15.54 3.26 0.81
N GLY A 57 -14.67 3.75 1.68
CA GLY A 57 -15.08 4.40 2.94
C GLY A 57 -15.39 3.43 4.08
N GLU A 58 -15.59 2.15 3.79
CA GLU A 58 -16.09 1.14 4.74
C GLU A 58 -15.02 0.12 5.16
N ALA A 59 -13.75 0.56 5.30
CA ALA A 59 -12.67 -0.36 5.65
C ALA A 59 -12.81 -0.93 7.08
N PHE A 60 -13.49 -0.21 7.98
CA PHE A 60 -13.76 -0.68 9.34
C PHE A 60 -14.70 -1.90 9.34
N VAL A 61 -15.71 -1.90 8.46
CA VAL A 61 -16.60 -3.05 8.27
C VAL A 61 -15.82 -4.26 7.74
N ALA A 62 -14.87 -4.04 6.83
CA ALA A 62 -14.00 -5.11 6.36
C ALA A 62 -13.15 -5.71 7.49
N ALA A 63 -12.70 -4.91 8.46
CA ALA A 63 -11.95 -5.41 9.62
C ALA A 63 -12.81 -6.32 10.50
N GLU A 64 -14.08 -5.94 10.70
CA GLU A 64 -15.04 -6.80 11.39
C GLU A 64 -15.27 -8.11 10.63
N LEU A 65 -15.43 -8.05 9.30
CA LEU A 65 -15.59 -9.24 8.44
C LEU A 65 -14.40 -10.18 8.54
N ALA A 66 -13.17 -9.64 8.52
CA ALA A 66 -11.96 -10.45 8.65
C ALA A 66 -11.89 -11.13 10.03
N ARG A 67 -12.29 -10.44 11.10
CA ARG A 67 -12.35 -11.00 12.45
C ARG A 67 -13.41 -12.10 12.57
N VAL A 68 -14.61 -11.86 12.06
CA VAL A 68 -15.73 -12.82 12.04
C VAL A 68 -15.43 -14.04 11.19
N GLY A 69 -14.78 -13.82 10.05
CA GLY A 69 -14.35 -14.85 9.12
C GLY A 69 -13.09 -15.59 9.56
N GLU A 70 -12.50 -15.21 10.71
CA GLU A 70 -11.21 -15.75 11.19
C GLU A 70 -10.17 -15.78 10.05
N ALA A 71 -10.08 -14.66 9.33
CA ALA A 71 -9.23 -14.47 8.15
C ALA A 71 -8.17 -13.39 8.41
N PRO A 72 -7.20 -13.66 9.30
CA PRO A 72 -6.22 -12.67 9.71
C PRO A 72 -5.32 -12.20 8.54
N ILE A 73 -5.18 -13.00 7.47
CA ILE A 73 -4.47 -12.59 6.25
C ILE A 73 -5.00 -11.31 5.60
N LEU A 74 -6.28 -11.00 5.78
CA LEU A 74 -6.87 -9.80 5.19
C LEU A 74 -6.54 -8.53 6.01
N LEU A 75 -6.22 -8.70 7.30
CA LEU A 75 -6.10 -7.60 8.26
C LEU A 75 -5.03 -6.57 7.90
N PRO A 76 -3.80 -6.92 7.46
CA PRO A 76 -2.79 -5.89 7.20
C PRO A 76 -3.24 -4.90 6.12
N SER A 77 -3.83 -5.39 5.04
CA SER A 77 -4.34 -4.56 3.94
C SER A 77 -5.57 -3.76 4.32
N ILE A 78 -6.45 -4.33 5.16
CA ILE A 78 -7.61 -3.63 5.71
C ILE A 78 -7.17 -2.50 6.65
N LEU A 79 -6.33 -2.81 7.64
CA LEU A 79 -5.86 -1.84 8.63
C LEU A 79 -4.99 -0.77 7.97
N TYR A 80 -4.23 -1.10 6.93
CA TYR A 80 -3.61 -0.09 6.07
C TYR A 80 -4.65 0.89 5.52
N CYS A 81 -5.78 0.40 4.98
CA CYS A 81 -6.86 1.28 4.53
C CYS A 81 -7.42 2.13 5.68
N CYS A 82 -7.60 1.57 6.88
CA CYS A 82 -8.02 2.32 8.05
C CYS A 82 -7.03 3.44 8.41
N CYS A 83 -5.71 3.15 8.31
CA CYS A 83 -4.64 4.12 8.50
C CYS A 83 -4.66 5.26 7.48
N THR A 84 -5.48 5.20 6.44
CA THR A 84 -5.62 6.29 5.46
C THR A 84 -6.66 7.34 5.84
N TYR A 85 -7.58 7.01 6.76
CA TYR A 85 -8.62 7.93 7.24
C TYR A 85 -8.08 8.86 8.33
N PRO A 86 -8.68 10.03 8.58
CA PRO A 86 -8.26 10.88 9.70
C PRO A 86 -8.35 10.13 11.04
N THR A 87 -7.53 10.53 12.03
CA THR A 87 -7.37 9.78 13.29
C THR A 87 -8.69 9.57 14.03
N GLU A 88 -9.52 10.61 14.10
CA GLU A 88 -10.85 10.57 14.70
C GLU A 88 -11.72 9.42 14.14
N HIS A 89 -11.72 9.19 12.82
CA HIS A 89 -12.61 8.21 12.19
C HIS A 89 -12.35 6.77 12.66
N PHE A 90 -11.08 6.36 12.78
CA PHE A 90 -10.78 4.99 13.20
C PHE A 90 -10.72 4.83 14.72
N ILE A 91 -10.45 5.91 15.47
CA ILE A 91 -10.52 5.91 16.93
C ILE A 91 -11.97 5.79 17.41
N ASP A 92 -12.90 6.48 16.75
CA ASP A 92 -14.32 6.48 17.12
C ASP A 92 -15.11 5.31 16.53
N SER A 93 -14.52 4.54 15.61
CA SER A 93 -15.16 3.36 15.02
C SER A 93 -15.49 2.30 16.07
N GLU A 94 -16.72 1.79 16.06
CA GLU A 94 -17.17 0.67 16.91
C GLU A 94 -16.73 -0.70 16.34
N GLN A 95 -16.44 -0.77 15.05
CA GLN A 95 -16.09 -2.01 14.33
C GLN A 95 -14.64 -2.44 14.58
N LEU A 96 -13.77 -1.49 14.96
CA LEU A 96 -12.39 -1.78 15.34
C LEU A 96 -12.26 -2.03 16.84
N ASP A 97 -11.59 -3.12 17.20
CA ASP A 97 -11.20 -3.35 18.59
C ASP A 97 -10.01 -2.44 18.99
N TRP A 98 -9.72 -2.37 20.30
CA TRP A 98 -8.63 -1.53 20.81
C TRP A 98 -7.25 -1.93 20.26
N THR A 99 -7.04 -3.23 20.02
CA THR A 99 -5.78 -3.74 19.47
C THR A 99 -5.58 -3.24 18.04
N GLN A 100 -6.63 -3.27 17.22
CA GLN A 100 -6.63 -2.76 15.85
C GLN A 100 -6.51 -1.24 15.81
N LYS A 101 -7.16 -0.51 16.72
CA LYS A 101 -7.00 0.94 16.85
C LYS A 101 -5.56 1.32 17.17
N ARG A 102 -4.96 0.64 18.17
CA ARG A 102 -3.54 0.81 18.53
C ARG A 102 -2.62 0.48 17.35
N ALA A 103 -2.90 -0.63 16.65
CA ALA A 103 -2.15 -1.03 15.46
C ALA A 103 -2.23 0.05 14.36
N CYS A 104 -3.39 0.69 14.16
CA CYS A 104 -3.51 1.77 13.19
C CYS A 104 -2.66 3.01 13.55
N VAL A 105 -2.65 3.41 14.82
CA VAL A 105 -1.83 4.55 15.30
C VAL A 105 -0.34 4.28 15.09
N LEU A 106 0.15 3.14 15.59
CA LEU A 106 1.58 2.80 15.52
C LEU A 106 2.00 2.44 14.10
N GLY A 107 1.16 1.71 13.37
CA GLY A 107 1.40 1.36 11.98
C GLY A 107 1.51 2.59 11.11
N ARG A 108 0.65 3.60 11.32
CA ARG A 108 0.76 4.91 10.66
C ARG A 108 2.12 5.55 10.90
N GLU A 109 2.55 5.67 12.16
CA GLU A 109 3.85 6.28 12.50
C GLU A 109 5.02 5.54 11.84
N ARG A 110 5.05 4.20 11.97
CA ARG A 110 6.12 3.36 11.41
C ARG A 110 6.17 3.42 9.89
N MET A 111 5.00 3.37 9.23
CA MET A 111 4.92 3.52 7.77
C MET A 111 5.36 4.90 7.32
N MET A 112 4.92 5.97 8.00
CA MET A 112 5.36 7.33 7.69
C MET A 112 6.87 7.47 7.79
N HIS A 113 7.50 6.85 8.79
CA HIS A 113 8.96 6.82 8.91
C HIS A 113 9.63 6.14 7.72
N GLN A 114 9.11 4.99 7.27
CA GLN A 114 9.68 4.24 6.14
C GLN A 114 9.48 4.97 4.81
N PHE A 115 8.29 5.53 4.59
CA PHE A 115 8.06 6.39 3.42
C PHE A 115 8.93 7.64 3.48
N GLY A 116 9.13 8.25 4.64
CA GLY A 116 10.06 9.36 4.82
C GLY A 116 11.49 9.01 4.41
N LYS A 117 11.98 7.81 4.78
CA LYS A 117 13.29 7.31 4.31
C LYS A 117 13.33 7.14 2.80
N LEU A 118 12.27 6.60 2.20
CA LEU A 118 12.16 6.46 0.74
C LEU A 118 12.23 7.84 0.06
N VAL A 119 11.46 8.83 0.54
CA VAL A 119 11.49 10.21 0.02
C VAL A 119 12.90 10.80 0.11
N ILE A 120 13.58 10.63 1.26
CA ILE A 120 14.96 11.09 1.44
C ILE A 120 15.89 10.38 0.46
N CYS A 121 15.77 9.06 0.30
CA CYS A 121 16.59 8.28 -0.63
C CYS A 121 16.43 8.77 -2.08
N LEU A 122 15.19 8.94 -2.55
CA LEU A 122 14.88 9.41 -3.91
C LEU A 122 15.34 10.85 -4.17
N THR A 123 15.39 11.69 -3.13
CA THR A 123 15.78 13.10 -3.25
C THR A 123 17.25 13.36 -2.91
N SER A 124 17.97 12.34 -2.42
CA SER A 124 19.39 12.44 -2.08
C SER A 124 20.30 12.18 -3.29
N PRO A 125 21.55 12.67 -3.29
CA PRO A 125 22.55 12.29 -4.27
C PRO A 125 22.89 10.81 -4.17
N HIS A 126 22.27 9.97 -5.00
CA HIS A 126 22.58 8.55 -5.02
C HIS A 126 23.78 8.27 -5.95
N PRO A 127 24.91 7.73 -5.44
CA PRO A 127 26.06 7.41 -6.26
C PRO A 127 25.75 6.32 -7.30
N ASN A 128 24.90 5.34 -6.98
CA ASN A 128 24.57 4.25 -7.91
C ASN A 128 23.72 4.68 -9.12
N LEU A 129 22.83 5.68 -8.96
CA LEU A 129 22.07 6.24 -10.09
C LEU A 129 22.98 7.04 -11.04
N ALA A 130 24.12 7.53 -10.54
CA ALA A 130 25.15 8.19 -11.34
C ALA A 130 26.16 7.19 -11.93
N GLN A 131 26.31 6.00 -11.33
CA GLN A 131 27.28 4.97 -11.76
C GLN A 131 26.78 4.10 -12.92
N GLU A 132 25.47 3.83 -13.00
CA GLU A 132 24.89 3.07 -14.13
C GLU A 132 24.64 3.94 -15.37
N CYS A 133 24.72 5.27 -15.21
CA CYS A 133 24.95 6.14 -16.34
C CYS A 133 26.44 6.06 -16.67
N GLU A 134 26.85 5.13 -17.53
CA GLU A 134 28.20 5.06 -18.09
C GLU A 134 28.51 6.30 -18.94
N VAL A 135 28.58 7.48 -18.34
CA VAL A 135 28.92 8.71 -19.05
C VAL A 135 29.82 9.56 -18.16
N GLY A 136 31.01 9.03 -17.90
CA GLY A 136 32.21 9.86 -17.79
C GLY A 136 32.77 10.24 -19.17
N GLN A 137 32.37 9.53 -20.23
CA GLN A 137 32.74 9.82 -21.61
C GLN A 137 31.58 9.43 -22.54
N THR A 138 31.10 10.40 -23.33
CA THR A 138 30.11 10.25 -24.42
C THR A 138 28.66 9.91 -24.01
N ILE A 139 27.87 10.98 -23.87
CA ILE A 139 26.49 11.11 -24.37
C ILE A 139 25.67 9.80 -24.29
N CYS A 140 24.84 9.66 -23.26
CA CYS A 140 23.68 8.76 -23.35
C CYS A 140 22.95 9.12 -24.66
N GLY A 141 22.74 8.16 -25.56
CA GLY A 141 22.31 8.40 -26.93
C GLY A 141 20.98 9.17 -27.08
N ASP A 142 20.20 9.27 -26.00
CA ASP A 142 18.96 10.05 -25.89
C ASP A 142 19.09 11.28 -24.95
N CYS A 143 20.24 11.47 -24.29
CA CYS A 143 20.58 12.66 -23.51
C CYS A 143 21.15 13.73 -24.43
N ASP A 144 20.27 14.49 -25.09
CA ASP A 144 20.67 15.60 -25.96
C ASP A 144 21.24 16.82 -25.20
N HIS A 145 21.50 16.68 -23.91
CA HIS A 145 22.12 17.70 -23.09
C HIS A 145 23.26 17.11 -22.26
N ASN A 146 24.47 17.41 -22.73
CA ASN A 146 25.77 17.12 -22.14
C ASN A 146 26.00 17.77 -20.73
N SER A 147 24.92 18.15 -20.05
CA SER A 147 24.91 18.81 -18.73
C SER A 147 23.62 18.60 -17.92
N LEU A 148 22.67 17.74 -18.36
CA LEU A 148 21.36 17.59 -17.69
C LEU A 148 21.11 16.26 -16.94
N CYS A 149 21.94 15.22 -17.04
CA CYS A 149 21.90 14.18 -15.99
C CYS A 149 22.34 14.72 -14.61
N THR A 150 22.85 15.95 -14.58
CA THR A 150 23.16 16.74 -13.39
C THR A 150 22.08 17.74 -13.00
N VAL A 151 20.88 17.82 -13.64
CA VAL A 151 19.95 18.92 -13.29
C VAL A 151 19.62 18.86 -11.80
N PRO A 152 19.98 19.91 -11.05
CA PRO A 152 19.57 20.08 -9.68
C PRO A 152 18.07 20.33 -9.55
N ASP A 153 17.26 20.23 -10.62
CA ASP A 153 15.85 20.66 -10.64
C ASP A 153 14.83 19.52 -10.47
N TRP A 154 15.12 18.29 -10.91
CA TRP A 154 14.15 17.21 -10.67
C TRP A 154 14.11 16.82 -9.19
N ARG A 155 15.23 16.94 -8.46
CA ARG A 155 15.24 16.69 -7.02
C ARG A 155 14.40 17.70 -6.25
N PRO A 156 14.50 19.02 -6.46
CA PRO A 156 13.56 20.02 -5.97
C PRO A 156 12.17 19.91 -6.57
N ALA A 157 11.97 19.41 -7.79
CA ALA A 157 10.62 19.24 -8.35
C ALA A 157 9.92 18.04 -7.75
N LEU A 158 10.63 16.91 -7.56
CA LEU A 158 10.17 15.72 -6.87
C LEU A 158 10.06 15.99 -5.38
N ARG A 159 11.05 16.66 -4.77
CA ARG A 159 11.00 17.15 -3.40
C ARG A 159 9.84 18.13 -3.23
N ARG A 160 9.62 19.11 -4.11
CA ARG A 160 8.42 19.98 -4.05
C ARG A 160 7.16 19.16 -4.27
N ALA A 161 7.10 18.27 -5.24
CA ALA A 161 5.99 17.35 -5.45
C ALA A 161 5.86 16.29 -4.35
N MET A 162 6.74 16.27 -3.34
CA MET A 162 6.68 15.44 -2.13
C MET A 162 6.60 16.29 -0.82
N GLU A 163 6.98 17.57 -0.84
CA GLU A 163 6.95 18.55 0.25
C GLU A 163 5.65 19.37 0.21
N PHE A 164 5.20 19.76 -0.98
CA PHE A 164 4.03 20.63 -1.19
C PHE A 164 2.70 19.92 -1.10
N ALA A 165 2.70 18.62 -0.87
CA ALA A 165 1.42 18.00 -0.84
C ALA A 165 1.11 17.19 0.39
N PRO A 166 -0.20 17.14 0.70
CA PRO A 166 -0.64 17.25 2.09
C PRO A 166 -0.49 15.95 2.89
N TRP A 167 0.33 15.02 2.39
CA TRP A 167 0.47 13.61 2.77
C TRP A 167 1.45 13.35 3.92
N LEU A 168 2.22 14.34 4.37
CA LEU A 168 2.92 14.27 5.66
C LEU A 168 2.06 14.76 6.84
N GLY A 169 1.03 15.56 6.56
CA GLY A 169 0.21 16.23 7.56
C GLY A 169 -1.01 15.43 8.00
N ASP A 170 -1.86 14.97 7.07
CA ASP A 170 -3.21 14.53 7.48
C ASP A 170 -3.67 13.19 6.92
N ARG A 171 -3.04 12.64 5.89
CA ARG A 171 -3.57 11.46 5.22
C ARG A 171 -2.45 10.60 4.63
N LEU A 172 -2.50 9.29 4.86
CA LEU A 172 -1.59 8.26 4.31
C LEU A 172 -2.02 7.71 2.91
N PRO A 173 -3.04 8.19 2.16
CA PRO A 173 -4.02 7.30 1.53
C PRO A 173 -3.60 6.66 0.24
N SER A 174 -2.36 6.83 -0.19
CA SER A 174 -2.04 6.53 -1.57
C SER A 174 -0.62 6.06 -1.80
N ALA A 175 0.18 5.86 -0.75
CA ALA A 175 1.55 5.39 -0.93
C ALA A 175 1.62 4.06 -1.71
N PHE A 176 0.60 3.22 -1.61
CA PHE A 176 0.44 2.00 -2.41
C PHE A 176 -0.61 2.10 -3.56
N SER A 177 -1.14 3.30 -3.83
CA SER A 177 -2.05 3.56 -4.97
C SER A 177 -1.25 3.89 -6.22
N ASN A 178 -1.78 3.51 -7.39
CA ASN A 178 -1.19 3.83 -8.70
C ASN A 178 -1.15 5.34 -8.98
N THR A 179 -1.99 6.11 -8.29
CA THR A 179 -1.97 7.58 -8.37
C THR A 179 -0.67 8.19 -7.86
N MET A 180 0.16 7.42 -7.14
CA MET A 180 1.46 7.85 -6.63
C MET A 180 2.62 7.25 -7.41
N ASP A 181 2.36 6.56 -8.53
CA ASP A 181 3.44 6.05 -9.38
C ASP A 181 4.23 7.23 -9.96
N LEU A 182 5.56 7.08 -10.03
CA LEU A 182 6.42 8.09 -10.62
C LEU A 182 6.02 8.31 -12.09
N GLN A 183 5.91 9.57 -12.48
CA GLN A 183 5.65 9.96 -13.86
C GLN A 183 6.92 10.51 -14.47
N TRP A 184 7.19 10.10 -15.71
CA TRP A 184 8.32 10.63 -16.47
C TRP A 184 8.09 12.12 -16.76
N SER A 185 9.14 12.93 -16.63
CA SER A 185 9.09 14.37 -16.89
C SER A 185 10.34 14.84 -17.65
N ASN A 186 10.20 15.93 -18.39
CA ASN A 186 11.30 16.57 -19.11
C ASN A 186 12.39 16.98 -18.10
N GLY A 187 13.58 16.41 -18.21
CA GLY A 187 14.70 16.66 -17.29
C GLY A 187 15.39 15.40 -16.73
N VAL A 188 14.85 14.20 -17.01
CA VAL A 188 15.49 12.91 -16.70
C VAL A 188 15.42 12.03 -17.95
N CYS A 189 16.53 11.40 -18.35
CA CYS A 189 16.49 10.46 -19.47
C CYS A 189 15.71 9.19 -19.12
N SER A 190 15.28 8.45 -20.15
CA SER A 190 14.52 7.20 -19.99
C SER A 190 15.23 6.19 -19.10
N THR A 191 16.56 6.03 -19.25
CA THR A 191 17.37 5.12 -18.43
C THR A 191 17.37 5.51 -16.95
N CYS A 192 17.72 6.77 -16.62
CA CYS A 192 17.74 7.22 -15.23
C CYS A 192 16.33 7.19 -14.60
N PHE A 193 15.29 7.48 -15.38
CA PHE A 193 13.91 7.34 -14.90
C PHE A 193 13.56 5.87 -14.64
N GLY A 194 13.96 4.96 -15.52
CA GLY A 194 13.79 3.51 -15.33
C GLY A 194 14.41 3.02 -14.03
N ASN A 195 15.66 3.38 -13.75
CA ASN A 195 16.35 2.97 -12.52
C ASN A 195 15.70 3.59 -11.27
N LEU A 196 15.26 4.85 -11.36
CA LEU A 196 14.52 5.50 -10.27
C LEU A 196 13.16 4.83 -10.02
N GLN A 197 12.45 4.48 -11.08
CA GLN A 197 11.18 3.77 -11.02
C GLN A 197 11.35 2.39 -10.40
N GLU A 198 12.38 1.65 -10.81
CA GLU A 198 12.71 0.34 -10.24
C GLU A 198 13.01 0.43 -8.73
N LEU A 199 13.83 1.40 -8.31
CA LEU A 199 14.12 1.66 -6.90
C LEU A 199 12.86 2.01 -6.11
N TYR A 200 12.01 2.89 -6.67
CA TYR A 200 10.74 3.27 -6.05
C TYR A 200 9.81 2.07 -5.86
N ASP A 201 9.65 1.25 -6.90
CA ASP A 201 8.79 0.07 -6.88
C ASP A 201 9.37 -1.06 -6.03
N SER A 202 10.70 -1.23 -5.95
CA SER A 202 11.33 -2.19 -5.05
C SER A 202 11.12 -1.80 -3.58
N GLU A 203 11.28 -0.52 -3.24
CA GLU A 203 11.06 -0.06 -1.87
C GLU A 203 9.59 -0.14 -1.46
N ARG A 204 8.65 0.18 -2.36
CA ARG A 204 7.22 -0.02 -2.07
C ARG A 204 6.88 -1.48 -1.84
N ARG A 205 7.44 -2.40 -2.64
CA ARG A 205 7.28 -3.84 -2.41
C ARG A 205 7.85 -4.26 -1.06
N ARG A 206 9.02 -3.74 -0.67
CA ARG A 206 9.63 -4.00 0.64
C ARG A 206 8.74 -3.50 1.79
N ILE A 207 8.29 -2.25 1.74
CA ILE A 207 7.39 -1.67 2.77
C ILE A 207 6.08 -2.46 2.84
N TRP A 208 5.55 -2.93 1.71
CA TRP A 208 4.37 -3.79 1.69
C TRP A 208 4.61 -5.16 2.33
N GLU A 209 5.75 -5.79 2.05
CA GLU A 209 6.12 -7.08 2.67
C GLU A 209 6.26 -6.97 4.20
N GLU A 210 6.75 -5.82 4.67
CA GLU A 210 6.89 -5.50 6.11
C GLU A 210 5.58 -4.97 6.75
N LEU A 211 4.52 -4.74 5.96
CA LEU A 211 3.27 -4.13 6.42
C LEU A 211 2.65 -4.81 7.65
N PRO A 212 2.55 -6.16 7.73
CA PRO A 212 2.02 -6.82 8.91
C PRO A 212 2.84 -6.51 10.16
N GLY A 213 4.17 -6.40 10.03
CA GLY A 213 5.07 -6.07 11.13
C GLY A 213 4.84 -4.65 11.64
N TYR A 214 4.58 -3.68 10.76
CA TYR A 214 4.25 -2.32 11.19
C TYR A 214 2.95 -2.26 12.00
N LEU A 215 2.01 -3.17 11.74
CA LEU A 215 0.71 -3.26 12.40
C LEU A 215 0.69 -4.21 13.61
N ASP A 216 1.86 -4.69 14.08
CA ASP A 216 1.97 -5.69 15.16
C ASP A 216 1.20 -7.01 14.85
N LEU A 217 1.07 -7.40 13.57
CA LEU A 217 0.37 -8.61 13.11
C LEU A 217 1.31 -9.76 12.72
N GLY A 218 2.63 -9.59 12.85
CA GLY A 218 3.63 -10.62 12.50
C GLY A 218 4.14 -10.50 11.07
N THR A 219 4.07 -11.59 10.30
CA THR A 219 4.55 -11.66 8.89
C THR A 219 3.47 -12.21 7.98
N TRP A 220 3.56 -11.93 6.68
CA TRP A 220 2.61 -12.49 5.69
C TRP A 220 2.57 -14.02 5.72
N ASN A 221 3.72 -14.68 5.87
CA ASN A 221 3.77 -16.14 5.92
C ASN A 221 3.00 -16.71 7.12
N ALA A 222 3.19 -16.14 8.32
CA ALA A 222 2.46 -16.58 9.51
C ALA A 222 0.93 -16.38 9.34
N LEU A 223 0.52 -15.30 8.67
CA LEU A 223 -0.90 -15.01 8.42
C LEU A 223 -1.53 -15.93 7.37
N ARG A 224 -0.76 -16.35 6.35
CA ARG A 224 -1.20 -17.34 5.35
C ARG A 224 -1.45 -18.68 6.02
N GLU A 225 -0.48 -19.16 6.81
CA GLU A 225 -0.61 -20.39 7.59
C GLU A 225 -1.83 -20.36 8.52
N ALA A 226 -2.07 -19.24 9.20
CA ALA A 226 -3.21 -19.09 10.09
C ALA A 226 -4.58 -19.03 9.38
N THR A 227 -4.62 -18.75 8.08
CA THR A 227 -5.88 -18.65 7.31
C THR A 227 -6.19 -19.92 6.50
N ASP A 228 -5.17 -20.70 6.14
CA ASP A 228 -5.32 -21.97 5.43
C ASP A 228 -5.75 -23.14 6.36
N MET A 229 -5.65 -22.95 7.67
CA MET A 229 -6.23 -23.82 8.72
C MET A 229 -7.73 -23.59 8.88
#